data_AF-A0A183UY29-F1
#
_entry.id   AF-A0A183UY29-F1
#
_cell.length_a   1.000
_cell.length_b   1.000
_cell.length_c   1.000
_cell.angle_alpha   90.00
_cell.angle_beta   90.00
_cell.angle_gamma   90.00
#
_symmetry.space_group_name_H-M   'P 1'
#
loop_
_entity.id
_entity.type
_entity.pdbx_description
1 polymer ?
#
loop_
_entity_poly.entity_id
_entity_poly.type
_entity_poly.pdbx_seq_one_letter_code
_entity_poly.pdbx_strand_id
1 'polypeptide(L)'
;MKCLMWICGLHTPADGDIRTCAVREMEGNPETTLNELSLEIQQFLNIKQNAKLLGSLPSLLQPEANAVAAKKNCARNPPSPCFRCGGAHCAKEFNFINKMCHNLRLVGHKKDYCKMFTKKKKQN
;
A
#
# COMPACT_ATOMS: atom_id res chain seq x y z
N MET A 1 -41.21 -5.23 11.19
CA MET A 1 -41.91 -5.29 9.88
C MET A 1 -41.53 -4.17 8.90
N LYS A 2 -41.40 -2.89 9.32
CA LYS A 2 -41.11 -1.77 8.39
C LYS A 2 -39.78 -1.91 7.64
N CYS A 3 -38.73 -2.41 8.30
CA CYS A 3 -37.41 -2.65 7.71
C CYS A 3 -37.43 -3.70 6.58
N LEU A 4 -38.15 -4.82 6.77
CA LEU A 4 -38.27 -5.86 5.75
C LEU A 4 -38.96 -5.37 4.48
N MET A 5 -40.05 -4.60 4.61
CA MET A 5 -40.72 -4.00 3.45
C MET A 5 -39.80 -3.07 2.67
N TRP A 6 -38.98 -2.28 3.39
CA TRP A 6 -38.00 -1.40 2.77
C TRP A 6 -36.92 -2.18 2.01
N ILE A 7 -36.35 -3.24 2.62
CA ILE A 7 -35.36 -4.12 1.99
C ILE A 7 -35.93 -4.79 0.73
N CYS A 8 -37.17 -5.26 0.79
CA CYS A 8 -37.85 -5.88 -0.36
C CYS A 8 -38.08 -4.91 -1.51
N GLY A 9 -38.16 -3.59 -1.25
CA GLY A 9 -38.28 -2.55 -2.27
C GLY A 9 -36.98 -2.27 -3.05
N LEU A 10 -35.85 -2.82 -2.61
CA LEU A 10 -34.56 -2.69 -3.31
C LEU A 10 -34.47 -3.74 -4.41
N HIS A 11 -35.00 -3.45 -5.60
CA HIS A 11 -35.10 -4.41 -6.70
C HIS A 11 -33.87 -4.46 -7.62
N THR A 12 -33.00 -3.44 -7.59
CA THR A 12 -31.90 -3.40 -8.55
C THR A 12 -30.76 -4.36 -8.15
N PRO A 13 -30.00 -4.89 -9.12
CA PRO A 13 -28.79 -5.67 -8.82
C PRO A 13 -27.73 -4.85 -8.08
N ALA A 14 -27.66 -3.54 -8.33
CA ALA A 14 -26.71 -2.63 -7.68
C ALA A 14 -26.95 -2.50 -6.16
N ASP A 15 -28.19 -2.72 -5.71
CA ASP A 15 -28.57 -2.70 -4.30
C ASP A 15 -28.28 -4.02 -3.57
N GLY A 16 -27.68 -5.01 -4.24
CA GLY A 16 -27.40 -6.33 -3.65
C GLY A 16 -26.63 -6.24 -2.33
N ASP A 17 -25.56 -5.45 -2.32
CA ASP A 17 -24.75 -5.24 -1.11
C ASP A 17 -25.54 -4.53 0.00
N ILE A 18 -26.44 -3.60 -0.38
CA ILE A 18 -27.29 -2.86 0.56
C ILE A 18 -28.28 -3.83 1.22
N ARG A 19 -28.92 -4.71 0.43
CA ARG A 19 -29.80 -5.76 0.95
C ARG A 19 -29.07 -6.70 1.91
N THR A 20 -27.89 -7.18 1.52
CA THR A 20 -27.09 -8.07 2.37
C THR A 20 -26.69 -7.39 3.68
N CYS A 21 -26.26 -6.12 3.63
CA CYS A 21 -25.92 -5.37 4.83
C CYS A 21 -27.13 -5.18 5.74
N ALA A 22 -28.29 -4.83 5.16
CA ALA A 22 -29.51 -4.58 5.91
C ALA A 22 -30.05 -5.84 6.59
N VAL A 23 -30.00 -7.00 5.92
CA VAL A 23 -30.39 -8.29 6.51
C VAL A 23 -29.49 -8.65 7.69
N ARG A 24 -28.17 -8.52 7.53
CA ARG A 24 -27.20 -8.80 8.60
C ARG A 24 -27.42 -7.93 9.84
N GLU A 25 -27.73 -6.65 9.64
CA GLU A 25 -28.03 -5.73 10.74
C GLU A 25 -29.30 -6.18 11.51
N MET A 26 -30.34 -6.57 10.78
CA MET A 26 -31.57 -7.10 11.37
C MET A 26 -31.38 -8.46 12.07
N GLU A 27 -30.46 -9.30 11.61
CA GLU A 27 -30.12 -10.57 12.26
C GLU A 27 -29.36 -10.35 13.57
N GLY A 28 -28.48 -9.34 13.63
CA GLY A 28 -27.75 -8.97 14.84
C GLY A 28 -28.61 -8.28 15.89
N ASN A 29 -29.54 -7.41 15.45
CA ASN A 29 -30.51 -6.75 16.31
C ASN A 29 -31.90 -6.71 15.65
N PRO A 30 -32.83 -7.60 16.04
CA PRO A 30 -34.17 -7.65 15.44
C PRO A 30 -35.05 -6.46 15.85
N GLU A 31 -34.69 -5.72 16.91
CA GLU A 31 -35.41 -4.52 17.35
C GLU A 31 -34.94 -3.24 16.65
N THR A 32 -33.94 -3.34 15.77
CA THR A 32 -33.43 -2.20 14.98
C THR A 32 -34.56 -1.47 14.27
N THR A 33 -34.65 -0.17 14.53
CA THR A 33 -35.60 0.73 13.91
C THR A 33 -35.19 1.03 12.47
N LEU A 34 -36.15 1.51 11.66
CA LEU A 34 -35.85 1.89 10.27
C LEU A 34 -34.80 3.02 10.17
N ASN A 35 -34.78 3.92 11.16
CA ASN A 35 -33.83 5.03 11.21
C ASN A 35 -32.41 4.55 11.49
N GLU A 36 -32.25 3.63 12.46
CA GLU A 36 -30.96 3.00 12.76
C GLU A 36 -30.45 2.21 11.55
N LEU A 37 -31.33 1.42 10.93
CA LEU A 37 -30.99 0.70 9.70
C LEU A 37 -30.53 1.65 8.58
N SER A 38 -31.22 2.77 8.40
CA SER A 38 -30.83 3.78 7.40
C SER A 38 -29.47 4.40 7.73
N LEU A 39 -29.17 4.64 9.00
CA LEU A 39 -27.89 5.18 9.43
C LEU A 39 -26.74 4.21 9.14
N GLU A 40 -26.91 2.93 9.49
CA GLU A 40 -25.93 1.88 9.21
C GLU A 40 -25.67 1.72 7.71
N ILE A 41 -26.74 1.74 6.90
CA ILE A 41 -26.60 1.66 5.43
C ILE A 41 -25.88 2.89 4.88
N GLN A 42 -26.16 4.10 5.39
CA GLN A 42 -25.42 5.30 4.99
C GLN A 42 -23.94 5.20 5.36
N GLN A 43 -23.60 4.72 6.54
CA GLN A 43 -22.22 4.49 6.94
C GLN A 43 -21.53 3.48 6.01
N PHE A 44 -22.20 2.36 5.71
CA PHE A 44 -21.71 1.36 4.76
C PHE A 44 -21.41 1.97 3.38
N LEU A 45 -22.31 2.81 2.85
CA LEU A 45 -22.11 3.47 1.56
C LEU A 45 -20.94 4.45 1.58
N ASN A 46 -20.79 5.23 2.66
CA ASN A 46 -19.66 6.14 2.84
C ASN A 46 -18.33 5.38 2.85
N ILE A 47 -18.26 4.26 3.58
CA ILE A 47 -17.07 3.39 3.62
C ILE A 47 -16.79 2.80 2.24
N LYS A 48 -17.81 2.30 1.54
CA LYS A 48 -17.68 1.73 0.18
C LYS A 48 -17.16 2.77 -0.82
N GLN A 49 -17.62 4.00 -0.73
CA GLN A 49 -17.13 5.10 -1.56
C GLN A 49 -15.68 5.47 -1.23
N ASN A 50 -15.34 5.57 0.05
CA ASN A 50 -13.96 5.82 0.50
C ASN A 50 -13.02 4.69 0.07
N ALA A 51 -13.43 3.42 0.17
CA ALA A 51 -12.67 2.28 -0.30
C ALA A 51 -12.44 2.32 -1.81
N LYS A 52 -13.41 2.82 -2.60
CA LYS A 52 -13.23 3.02 -4.05
C LYS A 52 -12.22 4.13 -4.36
N LEU A 53 -12.25 5.24 -3.61
CA LEU A 53 -11.25 6.30 -3.73
C LEU A 53 -9.85 5.79 -3.36
N LEU A 54 -9.76 4.95 -2.33
CA LEU A 54 -8.50 4.40 -1.86
C LEU A 54 -7.97 3.26 -2.74
N GLY A 55 -8.87 2.49 -3.37
CA GLY A 55 -8.54 1.50 -4.41
C GLY A 55 -8.20 2.13 -5.77
N SER A 56 -8.54 3.40 -5.98
CA SER A 56 -8.03 4.21 -7.09
C SER A 56 -6.66 4.85 -6.80
N LEU A 57 -6.19 4.74 -5.55
CA LEU A 57 -4.82 5.07 -5.19
C LEU A 57 -3.94 3.83 -5.44
N PRO A 58 -2.90 3.90 -6.30
CA PRO A 58 -2.00 2.78 -6.46
C PRO A 58 -1.28 2.53 -5.13
N SER A 59 -1.71 1.47 -4.42
CA SER A 59 -1.02 0.83 -3.29
C SER A 59 -0.34 1.80 -2.30
N LEU A 60 -1.10 2.38 -1.35
CA LEU A 60 -0.49 3.16 -0.26
C LEU A 60 -1.05 2.93 1.15
N LEU A 61 -1.84 1.88 1.39
CA LEU A 61 -2.06 1.41 2.75
C LEU A 61 -1.24 0.15 3.00
N GLN A 62 -0.01 0.37 3.43
CA GLN A 62 0.69 -0.56 4.30
C GLN A 62 0.45 -0.08 5.73
N PRO A 63 0.11 -0.95 6.69
CA PRO A 63 0.02 -0.57 8.09
C PRO A 63 1.35 0.05 8.54
N GLU A 64 1.27 1.23 9.15
CA GLU A 64 2.39 1.91 9.78
C GLU A 64 3.00 1.02 10.88
N ALA A 65 4.03 0.27 10.52
CA ALA A 65 5.06 -0.18 11.45
C ALA A 65 6.28 0.72 11.25
N ASN A 66 6.64 1.47 12.30
CA ASN A 66 7.83 2.30 12.37
C ASN A 66 9.09 1.52 11.96
N ALA A 67 9.48 1.66 10.70
CA ALA A 67 10.83 1.45 10.23
C ALA A 67 11.04 2.49 9.13
N VAL A 68 12.13 3.25 9.19
CA VAL A 68 12.51 4.25 8.19
C VAL A 68 12.77 3.55 6.85
N ALA A 69 11.69 3.22 6.13
CA ALA A 69 11.73 2.76 4.77
C ALA A 69 11.76 4.02 3.91
N ALA A 70 12.96 4.40 3.50
CA ALA A 70 13.17 5.39 2.45
C ALA A 70 12.23 5.06 1.28
N LYS A 71 11.17 5.86 1.16
CA LYS A 71 10.09 5.68 0.20
C LYS A 71 10.69 5.72 -1.20
N LYS A 72 10.46 4.63 -1.93
CA LYS A 72 10.95 4.34 -3.28
C LYS A 72 10.32 5.29 -4.30
N ASN A 73 10.84 6.51 -4.37
CA ASN A 73 10.73 7.35 -5.55
C ASN A 73 12.10 7.39 -6.22
N CYS A 74 12.41 6.38 -7.04
CA CYS A 74 13.47 6.53 -8.03
C CYS A 74 12.91 7.42 -9.14
N ALA A 75 12.88 8.73 -8.86
CA ALA A 75 12.72 9.73 -9.90
C ALA A 75 13.89 9.58 -10.88
N ARG A 76 13.66 9.89 -12.16
CA ARG A 76 14.60 9.73 -13.29
C ARG A 76 16.03 10.23 -13.05
N ASN A 77 16.26 11.05 -12.01
CA ASN A 77 17.59 11.40 -11.52
C ASN A 77 17.63 11.19 -9.99
N PRO A 78 18.40 10.23 -9.46
CA PRO A 78 18.56 10.09 -8.02
C PRO A 78 19.28 11.33 -7.46
N PRO A 79 18.95 11.77 -6.22
CA PRO A 79 19.56 12.95 -5.60
C PRO A 79 21.07 12.78 -5.36
N SER A 80 21.59 11.55 -5.37
CA SER A 80 23.01 11.27 -5.32
C SER A 80 23.41 10.19 -6.33
N PRO A 81 24.64 10.26 -6.89
CA PRO A 81 25.16 9.22 -7.76
C PRO A 81 25.18 7.86 -7.06
N CYS A 82 24.96 6.80 -7.83
CA CYS A 82 24.98 5.42 -7.36
C CYS A 82 26.27 5.11 -6.58
N PHE A 83 26.17 4.81 -5.29
CA PHE A 83 27.36 4.53 -4.47
C PHE A 83 28.14 3.27 -4.90
N ARG A 84 27.57 2.45 -5.80
CA ARG A 84 28.24 1.27 -6.38
C ARG A 84 29.09 1.60 -7.60
N CYS A 85 28.76 2.65 -8.36
CA CYS A 85 29.42 2.92 -9.66
C CYS A 85 29.50 4.39 -10.10
N GLY A 86 28.88 5.32 -9.38
CA GLY A 86 28.82 6.75 -9.71
C GLY A 86 27.80 7.17 -10.76
N GLY A 87 26.98 6.24 -11.28
CA GLY A 87 25.98 6.57 -12.30
C GLY A 87 24.76 7.29 -11.74
N ALA A 88 24.04 8.02 -12.61
CA ALA A 88 22.77 8.68 -12.28
C ALA A 88 21.59 7.70 -12.22
N HIS A 89 21.73 6.61 -11.47
CA HIS A 89 20.70 5.61 -11.25
C HIS A 89 20.67 5.15 -9.79
N CYS A 90 19.55 4.58 -9.36
CA CYS A 90 19.45 3.98 -8.04
C CYS A 90 20.34 2.74 -7.94
N ALA A 91 21.05 2.54 -6.83
CA ALA A 91 21.90 1.34 -6.65
C ALA A 91 21.15 0.00 -6.76
N LYS A 92 19.82 0.02 -6.61
CA LYS A 92 18.92 -1.13 -6.84
C LYS A 92 18.78 -1.51 -8.32
N GLU A 93 18.98 -0.56 -9.24
CA GLU A 93 18.91 -0.76 -10.70
C GLU A 93 20.28 -1.12 -11.30
N PHE A 94 21.33 -1.15 -10.49
CA PHE A 94 22.68 -1.46 -10.95
C PHE A 94 22.82 -2.96 -11.21
N ASN A 95 22.68 -3.36 -12.48
CA ASN A 95 22.73 -4.75 -12.94
C ASN A 95 24.11 -5.43 -12.88
N PHE A 96 25.12 -4.81 -12.26
CA PHE A 96 26.46 -5.38 -12.10
C PHE A 96 26.53 -6.34 -10.89
N ILE A 97 25.49 -7.13 -10.68
CA ILE A 97 25.25 -7.89 -9.45
C ILE A 97 26.26 -9.03 -9.26
N ASN A 98 26.93 -9.48 -10.34
CA ASN A 98 27.75 -10.70 -10.31
C ASN A 98 29.25 -10.52 -10.59
N LYS A 99 29.78 -9.29 -10.70
CA LYS A 99 31.24 -9.10 -10.84
C LYS A 99 31.88 -8.87 -9.47
N MET A 100 32.76 -9.80 -9.09
CA MET A 100 33.53 -9.72 -7.86
C MET A 100 34.63 -8.68 -7.99
N CYS A 101 34.68 -7.71 -7.07
CA CYS A 101 35.81 -6.82 -6.97
C CYS A 101 37.02 -7.59 -6.44
N HIS A 102 38.09 -7.67 -7.24
CA HIS A 102 39.31 -8.39 -6.87
C HIS A 102 39.97 -7.86 -5.58
N ASN A 103 39.81 -6.56 -5.28
CA ASN A 103 40.45 -5.92 -4.12
C ASN A 103 39.69 -6.13 -2.80
N LEU A 104 38.37 -6.35 -2.85
CA LEU A 104 37.53 -6.44 -1.66
C LEU A 104 36.77 -7.76 -1.52
N ARG A 105 36.82 -8.62 -2.56
CA ARG A 105 35.97 -9.81 -2.73
C ARG A 105 34.46 -9.52 -2.54
N LEU A 106 34.06 -8.25 -2.64
CA LEU A 106 32.67 -7.81 -2.58
C LEU A 106 32.12 -7.72 -4.00
N VAL A 107 30.91 -8.25 -4.19
CA VAL A 107 30.18 -8.17 -5.46
C VAL A 107 29.45 -6.84 -5.58
N GLY A 108 29.27 -6.36 -6.82
CA GLY A 108 28.32 -5.29 -7.09
C GLY A 108 28.85 -3.86 -7.06
N HIS A 109 30.15 -3.60 -7.22
CA HIS A 109 30.68 -2.24 -7.37
C HIS A 109 31.85 -2.14 -8.36
N LYS A 110 32.07 -0.95 -8.93
CA LYS A 110 33.17 -0.67 -9.89
C LYS A 110 34.51 -0.50 -9.16
N LYS A 111 35.62 -0.93 -9.78
CA LYS A 111 36.99 -0.86 -9.22
C LYS A 111 37.37 0.54 -8.70
N ASP A 112 36.97 1.60 -9.41
CA ASP A 112 37.26 2.99 -9.05
C ASP A 112 36.54 3.43 -7.75
N TYR A 113 35.41 2.79 -7.41
CA TYR A 113 34.60 3.07 -6.22
C TYR A 113 34.96 2.17 -5.03
N CYS A 114 35.93 1.27 -5.19
CA CYS A 114 36.39 0.34 -4.16
C CYS A 114 36.86 1.05 -2.86
N LYS A 115 37.46 2.25 -2.98
CA LYS A 115 37.98 3.03 -1.84
C LYS A 115 36.89 3.53 -0.87
N MET A 116 35.64 3.65 -1.34
CA MET A 116 34.51 4.06 -0.48
C MET A 116 34.13 2.95 0.52
N PHE A 117 34.35 1.70 0.13
CA PHE A 117 34.01 0.53 0.95
C PHE A 117 35.13 0.15 1.93
N THR A 118 36.39 0.43 1.59
CA THR A 118 37.52 0.21 2.52
C THR A 118 37.47 1.15 3.74
N LYS A 119 36.97 2.38 3.58
CA LYS A 119 36.84 3.35 4.68
C LYS A 119 35.79 2.94 5.73
N LYS A 120 34.67 2.33 5.30
CA LYS A 120 33.61 1.88 6.22
C LYS A 120 34.02 0.69 7.09
N LYS A 121 34.93 -0.17 6.61
CA LYS A 121 35.39 -1.35 7.36
C LYS A 121 36.29 -1.00 8.56
N LYS A 122 36.86 0.21 8.62
CA LYS A 122 37.68 0.69 9.75
C LYS A 122 36.86 1.22 10.92
N GLN A 123 35.53 1.31 10.80
CA GLN A 123 34.65 1.93 11.77
C GLN A 123 33.78 0.91 12.53
N ASN A 124 34.25 -0.33 12.64
CA ASN A 124 33.64 -1.36 13.47
C ASN A 124 34.71 -2.15 14.22
#